data_AF-A0A1B9BY31-F1
#
_entry.id   AF-A0A1B9BY31-F1
#
_cell.length_a   1.000
_cell.length_b   1.000
_cell.length_c   1.000
_cell.angle_alpha   90.00
_cell.angle_beta   90.00
_cell.angle_gamma   90.00
#
_symmetry.space_group_name_H-M   'P 1'
#
loop_
_entity.id
_entity.type
_entity.pdbx_description
1 polymer ?
#
loop_
_entity_poly.entity_id
_entity_poly.type
_entity_poly.pdbx_seq_one_letter_code
_entity_poly.pdbx_strand_id
1 'polypeptide(L)'
;MIERLKEISLYIVAGFMMAGIGDVFGSVFLEEYLKENLITLLIALLAINTTTSSVIMTKLKDISDATGGNFKFTIEQLRSSTYEQVALILIAVILLILAGSKTIVGIHIWIHFVLNGFVTSVFVAGLYTLFDTAKSIFVILRYENRDKQ
;
A
#
# COMPACT_ATOMS: atom_id res chain seq x y z
N MET A 1 16.20 -3.98 -6.14
CA MET A 1 15.95 -5.00 -5.09
C MET A 1 16.16 -4.46 -3.69
N ILE A 2 17.30 -3.80 -3.41
CA ILE A 2 17.59 -3.17 -2.10
C ILE A 2 16.55 -2.09 -1.74
N GLU A 3 16.15 -1.24 -2.70
CA GLU A 3 15.15 -0.19 -2.47
C GLU A 3 13.79 -0.78 -2.06
N ARG A 4 13.33 -1.84 -2.74
CA ARG A 4 12.09 -2.55 -2.40
C ARG A 4 12.14 -3.19 -1.01
N LEU A 5 13.29 -3.74 -0.60
CA LEU A 5 13.48 -4.26 0.76
C LEU A 5 13.43 -3.15 1.82
N LYS A 6 13.97 -1.97 1.50
CA LYS A 6 13.92 -0.80 2.37
C LYS A 6 12.47 -0.31 2.56
N GLU A 7 11.69 -0.33 1.49
CA GLU A 7 10.26 0.02 1.55
C GLU A 7 9.44 -0.98 2.37
N ILE A 8 9.61 -2.27 2.12
CA ILE A 8 8.93 -3.33 2.89
C ILE A 8 9.29 -3.22 4.38
N SER A 9 10.58 -3.03 4.71
CA SER A 9 11.00 -2.86 6.09
C SER A 9 10.41 -1.59 6.73
N LEU A 10 10.28 -0.50 5.98
CA LEU A 10 9.61 0.72 6.46
C LEU A 10 8.16 0.45 6.83
N TYR A 11 7.40 -0.29 6.01
CA TYR A 11 6.00 -0.61 6.30
C TYR A 11 5.86 -1.48 7.54
N ILE A 12 6.74 -2.48 7.69
CA ILE A 12 6.78 -3.35 8.86
C ILE A 12 7.08 -2.52 10.11
N VAL A 13 8.13 -1.72 10.07
CA VAL A 13 8.56 -0.90 11.21
C VAL A 13 7.47 0.11 11.60
N ALA A 14 6.83 0.77 10.63
CA ALA A 14 5.73 1.68 10.89
C ALA A 14 4.47 0.96 11.44
N GLY A 15 4.15 -0.21 10.90
CA GLY A 15 3.01 -1.01 11.37
C GLY A 15 3.20 -1.51 12.81
N PHE A 16 4.38 -2.02 13.14
CA PHE A 16 4.72 -2.42 14.50
C PHE A 16 4.80 -1.23 15.47
N MET A 17 5.27 -0.06 15.02
CA MET A 17 5.22 1.15 15.85
C MET A 17 3.78 1.54 16.17
N MET A 18 2.87 1.52 15.19
CA MET A 18 1.46 1.83 15.43
C MET A 18 0.76 0.80 16.31
N ALA A 19 1.02 -0.49 16.11
CA ALA A 19 0.53 -1.54 16.99
C ALA A 19 1.08 -1.40 18.42
N GLY A 20 2.37 -1.05 18.56
CA GLY A 20 3.02 -0.78 19.85
C GLY A 20 2.43 0.42 20.58
N ILE A 21 2.10 1.50 19.85
CA ILE A 21 1.36 2.64 20.43
C ILE A 21 0.02 2.16 20.98
N GLY A 22 -0.74 1.37 20.22
CA GLY A 22 -1.99 0.78 20.69
C GLY A 22 -1.81 -0.01 21.99
N ASP A 23 -0.83 -0.90 22.04
CA ASP A 23 -0.54 -1.76 23.19
C ASP A 23 -0.10 -0.94 24.43
N VAL A 24 0.81 0.02 24.26
CA VAL A 24 1.30 0.91 25.33
C VAL A 24 0.17 1.71 25.98
N PHE A 25 -0.79 2.16 25.18
CA PHE A 25 -1.94 2.93 25.67
C PHE A 25 -3.17 2.04 25.99
N GLY A 26 -3.05 0.72 25.89
CA GLY A 26 -4.16 -0.22 26.11
C GLY A 26 -5.34 -0.03 25.15
N SER A 27 -5.10 0.53 23.97
CA SER A 27 -6.12 0.88 22.97
C SER A 27 -6.25 -0.22 21.92
N VAL A 28 -7.44 -0.83 21.85
CA VAL A 28 -7.82 -1.83 20.83
C VAL A 28 -8.40 -1.22 19.54
N PHE A 29 -8.56 0.11 19.49
CA PHE A 29 -9.25 0.82 18.40
C PHE A 29 -8.74 0.42 17.01
N LEU A 30 -7.44 0.54 16.76
CA LEU A 30 -6.87 0.28 15.43
C LEU A 30 -6.97 -1.21 15.06
N GLU A 31 -6.80 -2.09 16.05
CA GLU A 31 -6.89 -3.53 15.86
C GLU A 31 -8.30 -3.96 15.46
N GLU A 32 -9.32 -3.54 16.22
CA GLU A 32 -10.72 -3.86 15.92
C GLU A 32 -11.13 -3.27 14.57
N TYR A 33 -10.77 -2.00 14.33
CA TYR A 33 -11.07 -1.33 13.07
C TYR A 33 -10.48 -2.06 11.86
N LEU A 34 -9.19 -2.46 11.92
CA LEU A 34 -8.54 -3.17 10.83
C LEU A 34 -9.04 -4.62 10.70
N LYS A 35 -9.37 -5.31 11.79
CA LYS A 35 -9.98 -6.65 11.72
C LYS A 35 -11.28 -6.64 10.93
N GLU A 36 -12.10 -5.60 11.11
CA GLU A 36 -13.40 -5.48 10.44
C GLU A 36 -13.29 -4.90 9.02
N ASN A 37 -12.35 -3.98 8.78
CA ASN A 37 -12.39 -3.12 7.60
C ASN A 37 -11.18 -3.23 6.67
N LEU A 38 -10.09 -3.92 7.04
CA LEU A 38 -8.85 -3.90 6.28
C LEU A 38 -9.03 -4.32 4.81
N ILE A 39 -9.79 -5.39 4.55
CA ILE A 39 -10.02 -5.85 3.17
C ILE A 39 -10.77 -4.80 2.35
N THR A 40 -11.83 -4.22 2.92
CA THR A 40 -12.60 -3.14 2.28
C THR A 40 -11.73 -1.92 1.98
N LEU A 41 -10.89 -1.53 2.94
CA LEU A 41 -9.94 -0.42 2.76
C LEU A 41 -8.95 -0.71 1.64
N LEU A 42 -8.34 -1.91 1.60
CA LEU A 42 -7.38 -2.27 0.56
C LEU A 42 -8.02 -2.34 -0.84
N ILE A 43 -9.26 -2.82 -0.95
CA ILE A 43 -10.01 -2.83 -2.21
C ILE A 43 -10.32 -1.39 -2.65
N ALA A 44 -10.74 -0.52 -1.73
CA ALA A 44 -10.97 0.89 -2.02
C ALA A 44 -9.68 1.58 -2.50
N LEU A 45 -8.56 1.34 -1.82
CA LEU A 45 -7.25 1.86 -2.23
C LEU A 45 -6.81 1.31 -3.59
N LEU A 46 -7.07 0.04 -3.89
CA LEU A 46 -6.79 -0.57 -5.18
C LEU A 46 -7.60 0.10 -6.30
N ALA A 47 -8.87 0.38 -6.06
CA ALA A 47 -9.71 1.09 -7.03
C ALA A 47 -9.16 2.49 -7.33
N ILE A 48 -8.83 3.26 -6.28
CA ILE A 48 -8.27 4.61 -6.40
C ILE A 48 -6.93 4.57 -7.16
N ASN A 49 -6.03 3.65 -6.80
CA ASN A 49 -4.75 3.50 -7.48
C ASN A 49 -4.91 3.08 -8.94
N THR A 50 -5.84 2.18 -9.24
CA THR A 50 -6.07 1.72 -10.62
C THR A 50 -6.59 2.87 -11.49
N THR A 51 -7.55 3.65 -10.99
CA THR A 51 -8.04 4.85 -11.69
C THR A 51 -6.92 5.85 -11.90
N THR A 52 -6.13 6.11 -10.85
CA THR A 52 -5.04 7.07 -10.88
C THR A 52 -3.93 6.67 -11.86
N SER A 53 -3.46 5.43 -11.79
CA SER A 53 -2.48 4.87 -12.71
C SER A 53 -2.98 4.90 -14.16
N SER A 54 -4.29 4.70 -14.40
CA SER A 54 -4.87 4.83 -15.75
C SER A 54 -4.79 6.25 -16.29
N VAL A 55 -5.01 7.26 -15.44
CA VAL A 55 -4.83 8.67 -15.80
C VAL A 55 -3.36 8.95 -16.11
N ILE A 56 -2.45 8.50 -15.24
CA ILE A 56 -1.00 8.65 -15.43
C ILE A 56 -0.55 8.02 -16.76
N MET A 57 -0.96 6.78 -17.04
CA MET A 57 -0.59 6.06 -18.26
C MET A 57 -1.08 6.80 -19.52
N THR A 58 -2.31 7.32 -19.49
CA THR A 58 -2.84 8.14 -20.59
C THR A 58 -1.97 9.38 -20.82
N LYS A 59 -1.63 10.11 -19.75
CA LYS A 59 -0.78 11.30 -19.84
C LYS A 59 0.64 11.01 -20.32
N LEU A 60 1.25 9.91 -19.86
CA LEU A 60 2.56 9.48 -20.34
C LEU A 60 2.51 9.13 -21.84
N LYS A 61 1.41 8.55 -22.31
CA LYS A 61 1.20 8.29 -23.74
C LYS A 61 1.11 9.59 -24.54
N ASP A 62 0.32 10.57 -24.08
CA ASP A 62 0.21 11.87 -24.74
C ASP A 62 1.59 12.56 -24.87
N ILE A 63 2.40 12.50 -23.81
CA ILE A 63 3.77 13.05 -23.82
C ILE A 63 4.68 12.25 -24.77
N SER A 64 4.57 10.92 -24.76
CA SER A 64 5.31 10.04 -25.69
C SER A 64 5.00 10.38 -27.15
N ASP A 65 3.72 10.55 -27.48
CA ASP A 65 3.27 10.86 -28.84
C ASP A 65 3.71 12.26 -29.28
N ALA A 66 3.80 13.22 -28.35
CA ALA A 66 4.25 14.59 -28.64
C ALA A 66 5.79 14.74 -28.74
N THR A 67 6.56 13.99 -27.94
CA THR A 67 8.01 14.19 -27.78
C THR A 67 8.86 13.05 -28.34
N GLY A 68 8.26 11.90 -28.66
CA GLY A 68 8.96 10.66 -28.96
C GLY A 68 9.58 9.97 -27.72
N GLY A 69 9.26 10.44 -26.51
CA GLY A 69 9.77 9.88 -25.26
C GLY A 69 9.30 8.45 -24.98
N ASN A 70 10.20 7.57 -24.50
CA ASN A 70 9.86 6.18 -24.20
C ASN A 70 9.57 5.97 -22.71
N PHE A 71 8.29 5.74 -22.37
CA PHE A 71 7.82 5.47 -21.00
C PHE A 71 7.40 4.02 -20.77
N LYS A 72 7.79 3.08 -21.64
CA LYS A 72 7.40 1.67 -21.53
C LYS A 72 7.70 1.08 -20.15
N PHE A 73 8.89 1.35 -19.63
CA PHE A 73 9.31 0.87 -18.31
C PHE A 73 8.43 1.45 -17.18
N THR A 74 8.11 2.74 -17.23
CA THR A 74 7.23 3.39 -16.25
C THR A 74 5.82 2.79 -16.26
N ILE A 75 5.27 2.54 -17.46
CA ILE A 75 3.97 1.89 -17.63
C ILE A 75 3.97 0.47 -17.05
N GLU A 76 5.04 -0.29 -17.28
CA GLU A 76 5.22 -1.62 -16.70
C GLU A 76 5.30 -1.58 -15.16
N GLN A 77 5.98 -0.58 -14.58
CA GLN A 77 6.01 -0.40 -13.11
C GLN A 77 4.64 -0.05 -12.54
N LEU A 78 3.87 0.83 -13.20
CA LEU A 78 2.50 1.17 -12.77
C LEU A 78 1.60 -0.06 -12.78
N ARG A 79 1.73 -0.92 -13.80
CA ARG A 79 1.02 -2.20 -13.84
C ARG A 79 1.49 -3.16 -12.75
N SER A 80 2.80 -3.24 -12.48
CA SER A 80 3.36 -4.05 -11.40
C SER A 80 2.79 -3.63 -10.04
N SER A 81 2.66 -2.32 -9.79
CA SER A 81 2.11 -1.78 -8.55
C SER A 81 0.67 -2.26 -8.31
N THR A 82 -0.16 -2.34 -9.35
CA THR A 82 -1.52 -2.91 -9.24
C THR A 82 -1.48 -4.38 -8.82
N TYR A 83 -0.57 -5.19 -9.37
CA TYR A 83 -0.42 -6.60 -8.96
C TYR A 83 0.06 -6.73 -7.51
N GLU A 84 0.96 -5.86 -7.07
CA GLU A 84 1.44 -5.82 -5.68
C GLU A 84 0.29 -5.53 -4.70
N GLN A 85 -0.61 -4.62 -5.05
CA GLN A 85 -1.76 -4.30 -4.20
C GLN A 85 -2.79 -5.45 -4.13
N VAL A 86 -2.98 -6.20 -5.22
CA VAL A 86 -3.76 -7.46 -5.19
C VAL A 86 -3.09 -8.50 -4.29
N ALA A 87 -1.75 -8.64 -4.37
CA ALA A 87 -1.02 -9.54 -3.49
C ALA A 87 -1.13 -9.13 -2.01
N LEU A 88 -1.09 -7.83 -1.70
CA LEU A 88 -1.31 -7.31 -0.35
C LEU A 88 -2.70 -7.67 0.20
N ILE A 89 -3.76 -7.63 -0.63
CA ILE A 89 -5.10 -8.07 -0.22
C ILE A 89 -5.08 -9.56 0.17
N LEU A 90 -4.44 -10.42 -0.64
CA LEU A 90 -4.35 -11.84 -0.33
C LEU A 90 -3.57 -12.10 0.97
N ILE A 91 -2.47 -11.35 1.18
CA ILE A 91 -1.69 -11.40 2.43
C ILE A 91 -2.55 -10.95 3.62
N ALA A 92 -3.33 -9.88 3.48
CA ALA A 92 -4.25 -9.41 4.51
C ALA A 92 -5.27 -10.48 4.89
N VAL A 93 -5.87 -11.16 3.90
CA VAL A 93 -6.83 -12.26 4.16
C VAL A 93 -6.17 -13.36 5.00
N ILE A 94 -4.96 -13.79 4.64
CA ILE A 94 -4.23 -14.82 5.38
C ILE A 94 -3.94 -14.34 6.81
N LEU A 95 -3.44 -13.13 6.98
CA LEU A 95 -3.13 -12.57 8.30
C LEU A 95 -4.37 -12.44 9.19
N LEU A 96 -5.51 -12.03 8.64
CA LEU A 96 -6.77 -11.93 9.38
C LEU A 96 -7.31 -13.30 9.78
N ILE A 97 -7.19 -14.32 8.92
CA ILE A 97 -7.53 -15.71 9.28
C ILE A 97 -6.66 -16.18 10.46
N LEU A 98 -5.35 -15.92 10.41
CA LEU A 98 -4.43 -16.28 11.49
C LEU A 98 -4.76 -15.52 12.79
N ALA A 99 -5.04 -14.22 12.69
CA ALA A 99 -5.38 -13.37 13.84
C ALA A 99 -6.74 -13.72 14.48
N GLY A 100 -7.69 -14.23 13.70
CA GLY A 100 -8.98 -14.72 14.19
C GLY A 100 -8.92 -16.14 14.78
N SER A 101 -7.82 -16.88 14.55
CA SER A 101 -7.69 -18.27 15.01
C SER A 101 -7.30 -18.36 16.47
N LYS A 102 -8.22 -18.84 17.31
CA LYS A 102 -7.97 -19.10 18.75
C LYS A 102 -6.80 -20.07 18.96
N THR A 103 -6.64 -21.05 18.07
CA THR A 103 -5.55 -22.03 18.14
C THR A 103 -4.19 -21.38 17.94
N ILE A 104 -4.07 -20.42 17.02
CA ILE A 104 -2.80 -19.75 16.73
C ILE A 104 -2.46 -18.72 17.80
N VAL A 105 -3.43 -17.86 18.16
CA VAL A 105 -3.24 -16.81 19.16
C VAL A 105 -2.95 -17.40 20.55
N GLY A 106 -3.51 -18.58 20.85
CA GLY A 106 -3.28 -19.28 22.12
C GLY A 106 -1.89 -19.91 22.30
N ILE A 107 -1.05 -19.97 21.26
CA ILE A 107 0.29 -20.60 21.36
C ILE A 107 1.23 -19.77 22.23
N HIS A 108 1.22 -18.44 22.10
CA HIS A 108 2.15 -17.57 22.82
C HIS A 108 1.59 -16.14 22.94
N ILE A 109 1.84 -15.50 24.09
CA ILE A 109 1.35 -14.15 24.40
C ILE A 109 1.72 -13.07 23.36
N TRP A 110 2.90 -13.18 22.73
CA TRP A 110 3.38 -12.22 21.73
C TRP A 110 2.76 -12.40 20.34
N ILE A 111 2.15 -13.55 20.04
CA ILE A 111 1.61 -13.82 18.71
C ILE A 111 0.51 -12.83 18.35
N HIS A 112 -0.31 -12.45 19.34
CA HIS A 112 -1.35 -11.44 19.14
C HIS A 112 -0.75 -10.10 18.67
N PHE A 113 0.26 -9.61 19.40
CA PHE A 113 0.96 -8.37 19.05
C PHE A 113 1.64 -8.46 17.68
N VAL A 114 2.32 -9.57 17.40
CA VAL A 114 3.02 -9.79 16.12
C VAL A 114 2.05 -9.81 14.95
N LEU A 115 0.94 -10.53 15.06
CA LEU A 115 -0.09 -10.58 14.01
C LEU A 115 -0.74 -9.21 13.80
N ASN A 116 -1.06 -8.49 14.89
CA ASN A 116 -1.58 -7.13 14.78
C ASN A 116 -0.58 -6.16 14.13
N GLY A 117 0.70 -6.28 14.46
CA GLY A 117 1.80 -5.55 13.81
C GLY A 117 1.83 -5.80 12.30
N PHE A 118 1.73 -7.06 11.86
CA PHE A 118 1.68 -7.40 10.42
C PHE A 118 0.40 -6.92 9.73
N VAL A 119 -0.77 -7.09 10.35
CA VAL A 119 -2.06 -6.57 9.83
C VAL A 119 -1.96 -5.06 9.62
N THR A 120 -1.43 -4.34 10.61
CA THR A 120 -1.20 -2.89 10.53
C THR A 120 -0.16 -2.54 9.45
N SER A 121 0.90 -3.35 9.30
CA SER A 121 1.92 -3.14 8.28
C SER A 121 1.36 -3.25 6.86
N VAL A 122 0.42 -4.17 6.62
CA VAL A 122 -0.27 -4.28 5.32
C VAL A 122 -1.13 -3.04 5.05
N PHE A 123 -1.83 -2.53 6.07
CA PHE A 123 -2.57 -1.27 5.94
C PHE A 123 -1.64 -0.11 5.56
N VAL A 124 -0.50 0.03 6.23
CA VAL A 124 0.52 1.05 5.92
C VAL A 124 1.05 0.90 4.51
N ALA A 125 1.37 -0.32 4.08
CA ALA A 125 1.85 -0.58 2.74
C ALA A 125 0.83 -0.11 1.69
N GLY A 126 -0.46 -0.43 1.88
CA GLY A 126 -1.53 0.03 1.00
C GLY A 126 -1.65 1.56 0.92
N LEU A 127 -1.56 2.25 2.06
CA LEU A 127 -1.56 3.72 2.10
C LEU A 127 -0.35 4.32 1.39
N TYR A 128 0.84 3.74 1.60
CA TYR A 128 2.06 4.22 0.96
C TYR A 128 2.02 4.05 -0.55
N THR A 129 1.53 2.91 -1.06
CA THR A 129 1.36 2.71 -2.51
C THR A 129 0.44 3.77 -3.12
N LEU A 130 -0.62 4.15 -2.41
CA LEU A 130 -1.48 5.26 -2.85
C LEU A 130 -0.73 6.59 -2.84
N PHE A 131 -0.01 6.90 -1.76
CA PHE A 131 0.75 8.13 -1.65
C PHE A 131 1.80 8.30 -2.77
N ASP A 132 2.52 7.23 -3.08
CA ASP A 132 3.54 7.24 -4.14
C ASP A 132 2.92 7.47 -5.54
N THR A 133 1.81 6.80 -5.81
CA THR A 133 1.06 6.98 -7.06
C THR A 133 0.52 8.41 -7.18
N ALA A 134 -0.04 8.96 -6.10
CA ALA A 134 -0.53 10.34 -6.07
C ALA A 134 0.59 11.36 -6.31
N LYS A 135 1.77 11.14 -5.72
CA LYS A 135 2.96 12.00 -5.93
C LYS A 135 3.36 12.02 -7.40
N SER A 136 3.26 10.89 -8.10
CA SER A 136 3.59 10.78 -9.53
C SER A 136 2.69 11.66 -10.41
N ILE A 137 1.40 11.80 -10.09
CA ILE A 137 0.50 12.73 -10.81
C ILE A 137 1.03 14.16 -10.72
N PHE A 138 1.42 14.62 -9.52
CA PHE A 138 1.87 15.99 -9.33
C PHE A 138 3.13 16.31 -10.14
N VAL A 139 4.00 15.32 -10.34
CA VAL A 139 5.18 15.47 -11.20
C VAL A 139 4.77 15.68 -12.66
N ILE A 140 3.81 14.89 -13.16
CA ILE A 140 3.30 15.01 -14.54
C ILE A 140 2.59 16.34 -14.76
N LEU A 141 1.71 16.74 -13.84
CA LEU A 141 1.01 18.04 -13.92
C LEU A 141 1.99 19.21 -13.90
N ARG A 142 3.08 19.11 -13.14
CA ARG A 142 4.13 20.13 -13.11
C ARG A 142 4.88 20.21 -14.44
N TYR A 143 5.08 19.09 -15.13
CA TYR A 143 5.68 19.06 -16.46
C TYR A 143 4.77 19.74 -17.50
N GLU A 144 3.47 19.38 -17.55
CA GLU A 144 2.51 20.01 -18.46
C GLU A 144 2.39 21.53 -18.27
N ASN A 145 2.51 22.03 -17.04
CA ASN A 145 2.45 23.47 -16.76
C ASN A 145 3.71 24.23 -17.19
N ARG A 146 4.87 23.56 -17.35
CA ARG A 146 6.09 24.20 -17.84
C ARG A 146 6.07 24.40 -19.34
N ASP A 147 5.55 23.45 -20.11
CA ASP A 147 5.48 23.55 -21.58
C ASP A 147 4.45 24.58 -22.08
N LYS A 148 3.62 25.13 -21.18
CA LYS A 148 2.64 26.19 -21.47
C LYS A 148 3.15 27.62 -21.20
N GLN A 149 4.40 27.78 -20.74
CA GLN A 149 5.06 29.08 -20.52
C GLN A 149 6.13 29.32 -21.57
#